data_AF-A0A7V2W5D8-F1
#
_entry.id   AF-A0A7V2W5D8-F1
#
_cell.length_a   1.000
_cell.length_b   1.000
_cell.length_c   1.000
_cell.angle_alpha   90.00
_cell.angle_beta   90.00
_cell.angle_gamma   90.00
#
_symmetry.space_group_name_H-M   'P 1'
#
loop_
_entity.id
_entity.type
_entity.pdbx_description
1 polymer ?
#
loop_
_entity_poly.entity_id
_entity_poly.type
_entity_poly.pdbx_seq_one_letter_code
_entity_poly.pdbx_strand_id
1 'polypeptide(L)'
;LFSGCNIDSMSLAEKRKCSDEKLLKYVYERFKWPPGFCGSGRVVVCFEIEKDGTVGNCDILRDIGGRVGDQVLSIIKTMPKWTPGMKNGKPVKVEFNLPIRICLE
;
A
#
# COMPACT_ATOMS: atom_id res chain seq x y z
N LEU A 1 4.18 -6.40 6.62
CA LEU A 1 2.82 -6.80 7.02
C LEU A 1 2.26 -5.69 7.91
N PHE A 2 1.04 -5.25 7.66
CA PHE A 2 0.39 -4.26 8.52
C PHE A 2 0.01 -4.92 9.85
N SER A 3 0.14 -4.16 10.94
CA SER A 3 0.03 -4.66 12.32
C SER A 3 -1.22 -5.53 12.53
N GLY A 4 -1.01 -6.75 13.03
CA GLY A 4 -2.08 -7.70 13.37
C GLY A 4 -2.50 -8.66 12.26
N CYS A 5 -1.60 -9.06 11.36
CA CYS A 5 -1.82 -10.21 10.48
C CYS A 5 -0.79 -11.34 10.67
N ASN A 6 -0.60 -11.74 11.93
CA ASN A 6 0.31 -12.83 12.29
C ASN A 6 -0.50 -14.12 12.45
N ILE A 7 -0.95 -14.70 11.33
CA ILE A 7 -1.50 -16.06 11.31
C ILE A 7 -0.33 -16.99 10.97
N ASP A 8 0.05 -17.82 11.94
CA ASP A 8 1.20 -18.74 11.88
C ASP A 8 1.01 -19.90 10.90
N SER A 9 -0.18 -20.04 10.30
CA SER A 9 -0.57 -21.15 9.42
C SER A 9 -1.12 -20.72 8.05
N MET A 10 -0.55 -19.67 7.45
CA MET A 10 -0.99 -19.15 6.15
C MET A 10 0.18 -18.78 5.23
N SER A 11 -0.02 -19.03 3.94
CA SER A 11 0.96 -18.83 2.87
C SER A 11 1.34 -17.34 2.71
N LEU A 12 2.50 -17.04 2.12
CA LEU A 12 2.94 -15.67 1.82
C LEU A 12 1.88 -14.86 1.05
N ALA A 13 1.09 -15.51 0.19
CA ALA A 13 -0.01 -14.91 -0.55
C ALA A 13 -1.18 -14.46 0.35
N GLU A 14 -1.50 -15.22 1.39
CA GLU A 14 -2.60 -14.93 2.30
C GLU A 14 -2.23 -13.81 3.29
N LYS A 15 -0.98 -13.82 3.76
CA LYS A 15 -0.43 -12.73 4.59
C LYS A 15 -0.39 -11.40 3.82
N ARG A 16 -0.09 -11.45 2.52
CA ARG A 16 -0.19 -10.29 1.60
C ARG A 16 -1.62 -9.78 1.54
N LYS A 17 -2.58 -10.64 1.19
CA LYS A 17 -4.00 -10.25 1.05
C LYS A 17 -4.55 -9.48 2.26
N CYS A 18 -4.31 -9.99 3.46
CA CYS A 18 -4.75 -9.35 4.71
C CYS A 18 -4.09 -7.98 4.96
N SER A 19 -2.81 -7.83 4.59
CA SER A 19 -2.12 -6.53 4.69
C SER A 19 -2.64 -5.56 3.63
N ASP A 20 -2.86 -6.03 2.40
CA ASP A 20 -3.45 -5.26 1.31
C ASP A 20 -4.84 -4.74 1.70
N GLU A 21 -5.72 -5.57 2.28
CA GLU A 21 -7.05 -5.14 2.71
C GLU A 21 -7.02 -4.06 3.79
N LYS A 22 -6.18 -4.23 4.81
CA LYS A 22 -6.01 -3.22 5.87
C LYS A 22 -5.42 -1.92 5.34
N LEU A 23 -4.45 -2.01 4.43
CA LEU A 23 -3.86 -0.85 3.80
C LEU A 23 -4.89 -0.13 2.94
N LEU A 24 -5.64 -0.85 2.10
CA LEU A 24 -6.69 -0.27 1.28
C LEU A 24 -7.68 0.48 2.16
N LYS A 25 -8.13 -0.13 3.26
CA LYS A 25 -9.01 0.54 4.23
C LYS A 25 -8.38 1.82 4.78
N TYR A 26 -7.13 1.77 5.23
CA TYR A 26 -6.42 2.94 5.74
C TYR A 26 -6.33 4.07 4.71
N VAL A 27 -6.05 3.72 3.45
CA VAL A 27 -6.00 4.68 2.35
C VAL A 27 -7.39 5.28 2.14
N TYR A 28 -8.44 4.47 1.97
CA TYR A 28 -9.80 4.98 1.76
C TYR A 28 -10.31 5.87 2.91
N GLU A 29 -9.95 5.59 4.17
CA GLU A 29 -10.34 6.43 5.32
C GLU A 29 -9.67 7.81 5.31
N ARG A 30 -8.49 7.94 4.70
CA ARG A 30 -7.72 9.19 4.63
C ARG A 30 -7.81 9.89 3.28
N PHE A 31 -8.20 9.15 2.25
CA PHE A 31 -8.21 9.59 0.87
C PHE A 31 -9.30 10.62 0.63
N LYS A 32 -8.91 11.78 0.09
CA LYS A 32 -9.82 12.86 -0.26
C LYS A 32 -9.87 13.01 -1.77
N TRP A 33 -11.07 12.94 -2.32
CA TRP A 33 -11.29 13.17 -3.75
C TRP A 33 -10.96 14.62 -4.10
N PRO A 34 -10.14 14.85 -5.13
CA PRO A 34 -9.97 16.19 -5.68
C PRO A 34 -11.30 16.66 -6.27
N PRO A 35 -11.71 17.92 -6.01
CA PRO A 35 -12.94 18.45 -6.56
C PRO A 35 -12.86 18.47 -8.09
N GLY A 36 -13.88 17.92 -8.76
CA GLY A 36 -13.95 17.85 -10.23
C GLY A 36 -13.28 16.63 -10.87
N PHE A 37 -12.79 15.67 -10.09
CA PHE A 37 -12.34 14.39 -10.65
C PHE A 37 -13.54 13.49 -10.96
N CYS A 38 -13.92 13.37 -12.23
CA CYS A 38 -14.86 12.34 -12.70
C CYS A 38 -14.08 11.31 -13.51
N GLY A 39 -13.93 10.10 -12.97
CA GLY A 39 -13.11 9.10 -13.61
C GLY A 39 -13.20 7.74 -12.94
N SER A 40 -13.10 6.70 -13.75
CA SER A 40 -12.88 5.35 -13.29
C SER A 40 -11.53 4.86 -13.80
N GLY A 41 -10.76 4.25 -12.92
CA GLY A 41 -9.42 3.80 -13.28
C GLY A 41 -8.75 3.01 -12.17
N ARG A 42 -7.50 2.61 -12.44
CA ARG A 42 -6.68 1.86 -11.50
C ARG A 42 -5.37 2.61 -11.30
N VAL A 43 -5.12 2.99 -10.06
CA VAL A 43 -3.83 3.55 -9.64
C VAL A 43 -3.03 2.41 -9.06
N VAL A 44 -1.80 2.24 -9.53
CA VAL A 44 -0.89 1.23 -8.99
C VAL A 44 0.29 1.98 -8.40
N VAL A 45 0.45 1.82 -7.10
CA VAL A 45 1.57 2.39 -6.35
C VAL A 45 2.50 1.27 -5.94
N CYS A 46 3.79 1.49 -6.14
CA CYS A 46 4.86 0.63 -5.69
C CYS A 46 5.55 1.30 -4.50
N PHE A 47 5.82 0.54 -3.46
CA PHE A 47 6.66 1.02 -2.37
C PHE A 47 7.47 -0.12 -1.79
N GLU A 48 8.65 0.24 -1.29
CA GLU A 48 9.58 -0.71 -0.71
C GLU A 48 9.53 -0.60 0.81
N ILE A 49 9.48 -1.73 1.51
CA ILE A 49 9.64 -1.77 2.97
C ILE A 49 11.05 -2.21 3.27
N GLU A 50 11.79 -1.34 3.95
CA GLU A 50 13.15 -1.57 4.39
C GLU A 50 13.21 -2.62 5.51
N LYS A 51 14.42 -3.08 5.83
CA LYS A 51 14.66 -4.08 6.89
C LYS A 51 14.25 -3.60 8.29
N ASP A 52 14.22 -2.29 8.54
CA ASP A 52 13.74 -1.67 9.78
C ASP A 52 12.20 -1.62 9.87
N GLY A 53 11.52 -1.92 8.76
CA GLY A 53 10.07 -1.74 8.66
C GLY A 53 9.63 -0.34 8.25
N THR A 54 10.57 0.56 7.93
CA THR A 54 10.23 1.87 7.37
C THR A 54 9.79 1.73 5.91
N VAL A 55 8.80 2.54 5.52
CA VAL A 55 8.45 2.70 4.12
C VAL A 55 9.56 3.51 3.46
N GLY A 56 10.22 2.91 2.48
CA GLY A 56 11.29 3.50 1.70
C GLY A 56 10.78 4.05 0.37
N ASN A 57 11.52 3.72 -0.69
CA ASN A 57 11.24 4.21 -2.04
C ASN A 57 9.77 3.97 -2.41
N CYS A 58 9.08 5.01 -2.86
CA CYS A 58 7.67 4.96 -3.23
C CYS A 58 7.50 5.62 -4.59
N ASP A 59 6.95 4.85 -5.51
CA ASP A 59 6.82 5.15 -6.93
C ASP A 59 5.39 4.89 -7.39
N ILE A 60 4.90 5.69 -8.34
CA ILE A 60 3.58 5.50 -8.92
C ILE A 60 3.78 4.79 -10.27
N LEU A 61 3.46 3.51 -10.33
CA LEU A 61 3.57 2.70 -11.55
C LEU A 61 2.45 3.01 -12.54
N ARG A 62 1.27 3.34 -12.03
CA ARG A 62 0.12 3.72 -12.84
C ARG A 62 -0.68 4.78 -12.10
N ASP A 63 -0.93 5.89 -12.77
CA ASP A 63 -1.79 6.96 -12.28
C ASP A 63 -2.94 7.18 -13.26
N ILE A 64 -4.06 7.69 -12.75
CA ILE A 64 -5.25 8.01 -13.54
C ILE A 64 -5.36 9.52 -13.81
N GLY A 65 -4.37 10.30 -13.37
CA GLY A 65 -4.38 11.75 -13.40
C GLY A 65 -5.09 12.36 -12.20
N GLY A 66 -5.22 13.69 -12.21
CA GLY A 66 -6.04 14.40 -11.23
C GLY A 66 -5.45 14.47 -9.81
N ARG A 67 -4.14 14.25 -9.65
CA ARG A 67 -3.43 14.26 -8.34
C ARG A 67 -3.86 13.14 -7.38
N VAL A 68 -4.52 12.11 -7.90
CA VAL A 68 -4.95 10.93 -7.13
C VAL A 68 -3.75 10.14 -6.65
N GLY A 69 -2.81 9.81 -7.53
CA GLY A 69 -1.58 9.09 -7.16
C GLY A 69 -0.74 9.83 -6.13
N ASP A 70 -0.64 11.15 -6.22
CA ASP A 70 0.12 11.99 -5.27
C ASP A 70 -0.50 11.98 -3.86
N GLN A 71 -1.84 12.07 -3.77
CA GLN A 71 -2.58 11.89 -2.52
C GLN A 71 -2.32 10.52 -1.90
N VAL A 72 -2.45 9.45 -2.68
CA VAL A 72 -2.19 8.08 -2.23
C VAL A 72 -0.76 7.94 -1.71
N LEU A 73 0.21 8.45 -2.47
CA LEU A 73 1.63 8.40 -2.11
C LEU A 73 1.91 9.17 -0.81
N SER A 74 1.26 10.33 -0.60
CA SER A 74 1.33 11.06 0.67
C SER A 74 0.77 10.24 1.83
N ILE A 75 -0.38 9.59 1.66
CA ILE A 75 -0.98 8.73 2.70
C ILE A 75 -0.03 7.58 3.04
N ILE A 76 0.60 6.98 2.02
CA ILE A 76 1.58 5.90 2.20
C ILE A 76 2.79 6.35 3.01
N LYS A 77 3.32 7.55 2.73
CA LYS A 77 4.42 8.14 3.49
C LYS A 77 4.06 8.45 4.94
N THR A 78 2.80 8.72 5.24
CA THR A 78 2.32 8.95 6.61
C THR A 78 2.02 7.68 7.40
N MET A 79 2.18 6.49 6.81
CA MET A 79 1.92 5.24 7.49
C MET A 79 2.95 4.95 8.60
N PRO A 80 2.53 4.30 9.70
CA PRO A 80 3.45 3.84 10.74
C PRO A 80 4.37 2.72 10.23
N LYS A 81 5.39 2.37 11.02
CA LYS A 81 6.33 1.30 10.68
C LYS A 81 5.61 -0.03 10.38
N TRP A 82 6.01 -0.66 9.29
CA TRP A 82 5.53 -1.94 8.79
C TRP A 82 6.37 -3.08 9.33
N THR A 83 5.81 -4.29 9.45
CA THR A 83 6.65 -5.47 9.71
C THR A 83 7.43 -5.81 8.43
N PRO A 84 8.77 -5.83 8.46
CA PRO A 84 9.59 -6.20 7.30
C PRO A 84 9.34 -7.65 6.89
N GLY A 85 9.64 -7.97 5.64
CA GLY A 85 9.66 -9.36 5.20
C GLY A 85 10.77 -10.12 5.92
N MET A 86 10.48 -11.34 6.39
CA MET A 86 11.48 -12.23 6.95
C MET A 86 11.76 -13.35 5.96
N LYS A 87 13.02 -13.52 5.55
CA LYS A 87 13.48 -14.63 4.72
C LYS A 87 14.61 -15.35 5.46
N ASN A 88 14.43 -16.63 5.74
CA ASN A 88 15.39 -17.45 6.50
C ASN A 88 15.80 -16.80 7.84
N GLY A 89 14.84 -16.23 8.58
CA GLY A 89 15.09 -15.56 9.85
C GLY A 89 15.82 -14.21 9.77
N LYS A 90 16.08 -13.69 8.56
CA LYS A 90 16.71 -12.39 8.36
C LYS A 90 15.70 -11.39 7.80
N PRO A 91 15.69 -10.14 8.30
CA PRO A 91 14.86 -9.09 7.72
C PRO A 91 15.40 -8.76 6.33
N VAL A 92 14.51 -8.83 5.34
CA VAL A 92 14.81 -8.51 3.94
C VAL A 92 13.93 -7.37 3.48
N LYS A 93 14.52 -6.55 2.60
CA LYS A 93 13.78 -5.52 1.87
C LYS A 93 12.76 -6.19 0.97
N VAL A 94 11.54 -5.68 0.98
CA VAL A 94 10.43 -6.23 0.20
C VAL A 94 9.72 -5.13 -0.57
N GLU A 95 9.54 -5.36 -1.85
CA GLU A 95 8.72 -4.50 -2.70
C GLU A 95 7.24 -4.91 -2.58
N PHE A 96 6.37 -3.91 -2.46
CA PHE A 96 4.92 -4.05 -2.45
C PHE A 96 4.32 -3.23 -3.59
N ASN A 97 3.42 -3.85 -4.36
CA ASN A 97 2.66 -3.18 -5.40
C ASN A 97 1.19 -3.25 -5.02
N LEU A 98 0.60 -2.09 -4.76
CA LEU A 98 -0.79 -1.98 -4.35
C LEU A 98 -1.63 -1.42 -5.51
N PRO A 99 -2.54 -2.23 -6.07
CA PRO A 99 -3.53 -1.74 -7.01
C PRO A 99 -4.74 -1.16 -6.27
N ILE A 100 -4.96 0.15 -6.40
CA ILE A 100 -6.15 0.84 -5.90
C ILE A 100 -7.10 1.05 -7.07
N ARG A 101 -8.31 0.49 -6.95
CA ARG A 101 -9.38 0.76 -7.92
C ARG A 101 -10.14 2.00 -7.47
N ILE A 102 -10.20 2.96 -8.37
CA ILE A 102 -10.85 4.24 -8.18
C ILE A 102 -12.06 4.25 -9.09
N CYS A 103 -13.25 4.31 -8.50
CA CYS A 103 -14.52 4.47 -9.20
C CYS A 103 -15.29 5.54 -8.43
N LEU A 104 -15.41 6.73 -9.04
CA LEU A 104 -16.36 7.74 -8.60
C LEU A 104 -17.57 7.66 -9.53
N GLU A 105 -18.75 7.44 -8.96
CA GLU A 105 -20.05 7.48 -9.65
C GLU A 105 -20.60 8.91 -9.72
#